data_AF-A0A2K3MSB4-F1
#
_entry.id   AF-A0A2K3MSB4-F1
#
_cell.length_a   1.000
_cell.length_b   1.000
_cell.length_c   1.000
_cell.angle_alpha   90.00
_cell.angle_beta   90.00
_cell.angle_gamma   90.00
#
_symmetry.space_group_name_H-M   'P 1'
#
loop_
_entity.id
_entity.type
_entity.pdbx_description
1 polymer ?
#
loop_
_entity_poly.entity_id
_entity_poly.type
_entity_poly.pdbx_seq_one_letter_code
_entity_poly.pdbx_strand_id
1 'polypeptide(L)'
;MITLMGFMMLLLSALLGYIYSHQLDSAPPRWVNFAHGLLLFLYQTFDAVDGKQARRTSSSSPLGELFDHGCDALACTFEALAFGSTSMCGRSTFWWWLISAITFYGATWEHYFTNTLILPVVNGPTEGLMLIYLCHFFTAIVGAEWWAQQFGKSLPFLSWLPYLSDLPTYSAALSLMIAFGVIPTVTF
;
A
#
# COMPACT_ATOMS: atom_id res chain seq x y z
N MET A 1 4.40 -21.30 4.74
CA MET A 1 5.64 -21.00 3.97
C MET A 1 5.37 -20.00 2.85
N ILE A 2 4.23 -20.08 2.16
CA ILE A 2 3.86 -19.10 1.12
C ILE A 2 3.74 -17.69 1.71
N THR A 3 3.06 -17.53 2.85
CA THR A 3 2.98 -16.29 3.64
C THR A 3 4.35 -15.63 3.84
N LEU A 4 5.31 -16.38 4.40
CA LEU A 4 6.66 -15.89 4.66
C LEU A 4 7.38 -15.47 3.37
N MET A 5 7.20 -16.22 2.28
CA MET A 5 7.79 -15.87 0.99
C MET A 5 7.21 -14.56 0.45
N GLY A 6 5.89 -14.35 0.55
CA GLY A 6 5.24 -13.07 0.24
C GLY A 6 5.78 -11.94 1.10
N PHE A 7 5.86 -12.15 2.42
CA PHE A 7 6.37 -11.16 3.36
C PHE A 7 7.81 -10.73 3.04
N MET A 8 8.67 -11.67 2.62
CA MET A 8 10.05 -11.35 2.19
C MET A 8 10.10 -10.44 0.96
N MET A 9 9.10 -10.48 0.08
CA MET A 9 9.00 -9.57 -1.07
C MET A 9 8.77 -8.12 -0.60
N LEU A 10 7.94 -7.93 0.43
CA LEU A 10 7.70 -6.61 1.02
C LEU A 10 8.94 -6.07 1.74
N LEU A 11 9.65 -6.92 2.48
CA LEU A 11 10.93 -6.54 3.09
C LEU A 11 11.96 -6.11 2.05
N LEU A 12 12.08 -6.87 0.96
CA LEU A 12 12.97 -6.52 -0.15
C LEU A 12 12.55 -5.20 -0.80
N SER A 13 11.25 -5.00 -1.01
CA SER A 13 10.69 -3.76 -1.56
C SER A 13 11.06 -2.56 -0.68
N ALA A 14 10.78 -2.62 0.62
CA ALA A 14 11.12 -1.55 1.55
C ALA A 14 12.65 -1.31 1.64
N LEU A 15 13.46 -2.37 1.59
CA LEU A 15 14.92 -2.26 1.57
C LEU A 15 15.43 -1.53 0.32
N LEU A 16 14.88 -1.84 -0.86
CA LEU A 16 15.21 -1.11 -2.08
C LEU A 16 14.87 0.39 -1.95
N GLY A 17 13.70 0.70 -1.38
CA GLY A 17 13.30 2.07 -1.08
C GLY A 17 14.32 2.78 -0.19
N TYR A 18 14.74 2.14 0.90
CA TYR A 18 15.75 2.67 1.82
C TYR A 18 17.14 2.85 1.17
N ILE A 19 17.57 1.93 0.31
CA ILE A 19 18.88 2.00 -0.35
C ILE A 19 18.93 3.16 -1.35
N TYR A 20 17.87 3.35 -2.13
CA TYR A 20 17.86 4.33 -3.24
C TYR A 20 17.22 5.67 -2.88
N SER A 21 16.43 5.72 -1.81
CA SER A 21 15.75 6.90 -1.29
C SER A 21 15.69 6.84 0.25
N HIS A 22 16.84 7.00 0.91
CA HIS A 22 16.98 6.78 2.35
C HIS A 22 16.01 7.60 3.22
N GLN A 23 15.76 8.86 2.85
CA GLN A 23 14.80 9.74 3.50
C GLN A 23 13.43 9.76 2.81
N LEU A 24 13.23 8.93 1.77
CA LEU A 24 12.01 8.81 0.96
C LEU A 24 11.60 10.10 0.25
N ASP A 25 12.54 11.04 0.06
CA ASP A 25 12.34 12.38 -0.53
C ASP A 25 13.18 12.62 -1.79
N SER A 26 14.01 11.65 -2.17
CA SER A 26 14.79 11.66 -3.42
C SER A 26 14.19 10.68 -4.44
N ALA A 27 14.30 11.02 -5.72
CA ALA A 27 13.79 10.18 -6.79
C ALA A 27 14.62 8.88 -6.90
N PRO A 28 14.04 7.69 -6.61
CA PRO A 28 14.76 6.45 -6.83
C PRO A 28 14.88 6.18 -8.35
N PRO A 29 15.88 5.40 -8.79
CA PRO A 29 15.94 4.93 -10.17
C PRO A 29 14.63 4.25 -10.58
N ARG A 30 14.17 4.51 -11.81
CA ARG A 30 12.87 4.00 -12.31
C ARG A 30 12.63 2.51 -12.13
N TRP A 31 13.68 1.69 -12.28
CA TRP A 31 13.56 0.24 -12.12
C TRP A 31 13.20 -0.16 -10.68
N VAL A 32 13.52 0.68 -9.68
CA VAL A 32 13.15 0.46 -8.28
C VAL A 32 11.64 0.58 -8.12
N ASN A 33 11.00 1.58 -8.75
CA ASN A 33 9.54 1.69 -8.78
C ASN A 33 8.90 0.49 -9.49
N PHE A 34 9.49 0.01 -10.59
CA PHE A 34 9.02 -1.22 -11.24
C PHE A 34 9.15 -2.43 -10.30
N ALA A 35 10.27 -2.54 -9.57
CA ALA A 35 10.49 -3.60 -8.59
C ALA A 35 9.49 -3.52 -7.43
N HIS A 36 9.19 -2.33 -6.88
CA HIS A 36 8.15 -2.14 -5.86
C HIS A 36 6.81 -2.71 -6.33
N GLY A 37 6.38 -2.34 -7.54
CA GLY A 37 5.13 -2.83 -8.13
C GLY A 37 5.11 -4.35 -8.32
N LEU A 38 6.19 -4.92 -8.85
CA LEU A 38 6.29 -6.36 -9.08
C LEU A 38 6.30 -7.14 -7.76
N LEU A 39 7.06 -6.69 -6.76
CA LEU A 39 7.16 -7.34 -5.46
C LEU A 39 5.84 -7.29 -4.70
N LEU A 40 5.11 -6.16 -4.76
CA LEU A 40 3.79 -6.04 -4.15
C LEU A 40 2.75 -6.93 -4.84
N PHE A 41 2.75 -6.99 -6.18
CA PHE A 41 1.89 -7.90 -6.94
C PHE A 41 2.14 -9.37 -6.56
N LEU A 42 3.41 -9.76 -6.42
CA LEU A 42 3.77 -11.11 -5.98
C LEU A 42 3.35 -11.38 -4.54
N TYR A 43 3.53 -10.43 -3.62
CA TYR A 43 3.02 -10.53 -2.25
C TYR A 43 1.52 -10.77 -2.22
N GLN A 44 0.73 -9.91 -2.88
CA GLN A 44 -0.73 -10.06 -2.95
C GLN A 44 -1.13 -11.43 -3.52
N THR A 45 -0.41 -11.89 -4.55
CA THR A 45 -0.67 -13.20 -5.15
C THR A 45 -0.40 -14.34 -4.16
N PHE A 46 0.70 -14.27 -3.41
CA PHE A 46 1.07 -15.29 -2.43
C PHE A 46 0.13 -15.30 -1.22
N ASP A 47 -0.23 -14.14 -0.72
CA ASP A 47 -1.25 -13.92 0.30
C ASP A 47 -2.59 -14.56 -0.12
N ALA A 48 -3.10 -14.22 -1.31
CA ALA A 48 -4.40 -14.73 -1.77
C ALA A 48 -4.47 -16.26 -2.00
N VAL A 49 -3.33 -16.97 -2.07
CA VAL A 49 -3.28 -18.42 -2.33
C VAL A 49 -2.87 -19.23 -1.11
N ASP A 50 -2.31 -18.65 -0.06
CA ASP A 50 -1.72 -19.43 1.02
C ASP A 50 -2.76 -20.19 1.85
N GLY A 51 -3.87 -19.57 2.23
CA GLY A 51 -4.96 -20.19 2.96
C GLY A 51 -5.71 -21.20 2.10
N LYS A 52 -5.84 -20.93 0.80
CA LYS A 52 -6.39 -21.90 -0.17
C LYS A 52 -5.51 -23.14 -0.23
N GLN A 53 -4.19 -22.95 -0.28
CA GLN A 53 -3.24 -24.06 -0.30
C GLN A 53 -3.24 -24.81 1.03
N ALA A 54 -3.26 -24.11 2.18
CA ALA A 54 -3.30 -24.74 3.50
C ALA A 54 -4.55 -25.62 3.68
N ARG A 55 -5.71 -25.18 3.19
CA ARG A 55 -6.94 -26.00 3.17
C ARG A 55 -6.80 -27.21 2.25
N ARG A 56 -6.22 -27.04 1.06
CA ARG A 56 -5.98 -28.12 0.10
C ARG A 56 -5.05 -29.21 0.65
N THR A 57 -4.04 -28.83 1.43
CA THR A 57 -3.06 -29.76 2.01
C THR A 57 -3.41 -30.22 3.43
N SER A 58 -4.61 -29.88 3.94
CA SER A 58 -5.05 -30.19 5.31
C SER A 58 -4.06 -29.71 6.38
N SER A 59 -3.40 -28.58 6.14
CA SER A 59 -2.39 -27.99 7.02
C SER A 59 -2.83 -26.65 7.63
N SER A 60 -4.12 -26.33 7.58
CA SER A 60 -4.70 -25.16 8.24
C SER A 60 -4.52 -25.24 9.76
N SER A 61 -4.15 -24.14 10.40
CA SER A 61 -3.98 -24.06 11.86
C SER A 61 -4.20 -22.62 12.36
N PRO A 62 -4.64 -22.43 13.62
CA PRO A 62 -4.78 -21.10 14.21
C PRO A 62 -3.46 -20.31 14.25
N LEU A 63 -2.33 -20.99 14.43
CA LEU A 63 -1.01 -20.35 14.39
C LEU A 63 -0.66 -19.86 12.98
N GLY A 64 -1.06 -20.61 11.95
CA GLY A 64 -0.87 -20.20 10.55
C GLY A 64 -1.66 -18.93 10.22
N GLU A 65 -2.92 -18.87 10.66
CA GLU A 65 -3.77 -17.68 10.50
C GLU A 65 -3.23 -16.46 11.28
N LEU A 66 -2.77 -16.67 12.52
CA LEU A 66 -2.12 -15.60 13.29
C LEU A 66 -0.87 -15.06 12.60
N PHE A 67 -0.06 -15.95 12.01
CA PHE A 67 1.14 -15.56 11.30
C PHE A 67 0.84 -14.78 10.02
N ASP A 68 -0.21 -15.19 9.29
CA ASP A 68 -0.73 -14.54 8.09
C ASP A 68 -1.17 -13.10 8.37
N HIS A 69 -2.14 -12.93 9.26
CA HIS A 69 -2.61 -11.60 9.66
C HIS A 69 -1.51 -10.74 10.29
N GLY A 70 -0.54 -11.35 10.98
CA GLY A 70 0.64 -10.66 11.49
C GLY A 70 1.53 -10.11 10.37
N CYS A 71 1.69 -10.85 9.27
CA CYS A 71 2.40 -10.38 8.09
C CYS A 71 1.63 -9.25 7.40
N ASP A 72 0.30 -9.32 7.32
CA ASP A 72 -0.54 -8.26 6.73
C ASP A 72 -0.50 -6.95 7.52
N ALA A 73 -0.49 -7.06 8.85
CA ALA A 73 -0.31 -5.91 9.73
C ALA A 73 1.04 -5.20 9.47
N LEU A 74 2.10 -5.98 9.26
CA LEU A 74 3.42 -5.45 8.93
C LEU A 74 3.51 -4.98 7.47
N ALA A 75 2.74 -5.57 6.56
CA ALA A 75 2.65 -5.15 5.18
C ALA A 75 2.20 -3.70 5.06
N CYS A 76 1.28 -3.26 5.93
CA CYS A 76 0.89 -1.85 6.04
C CYS A 76 2.09 -0.91 6.24
N THR A 77 3.11 -1.35 6.98
CA THR A 77 4.33 -0.57 7.27
C THR A 77 5.32 -0.62 6.12
N PHE A 78 5.69 -1.82 5.67
CA PHE A 78 6.70 -1.96 4.61
C PHE A 78 6.22 -1.42 3.27
N GLU A 79 4.93 -1.56 2.97
CA GLU A 79 4.37 -1.00 1.75
C GLU A 79 4.26 0.52 1.83
N ALA A 80 3.94 1.10 3.00
CA ALA A 80 3.98 2.55 3.16
C ALA A 80 5.40 3.10 2.89
N LEU A 81 6.46 2.42 3.36
CA LEU A 81 7.85 2.81 3.06
C LEU A 81 8.15 2.75 1.55
N ALA A 82 7.77 1.66 0.87
CA ALA A 82 7.96 1.53 -0.58
C ALA A 82 7.19 2.60 -1.37
N PHE A 83 5.94 2.88 -0.97
CA PHE A 83 5.14 3.93 -1.58
C PHE A 83 5.66 5.33 -1.25
N GLY A 84 6.23 5.54 -0.06
CA GLY A 84 6.94 6.75 0.32
C GLY A 84 8.10 7.07 -0.63
N SER A 85 8.94 6.07 -0.90
CA SER A 85 10.02 6.12 -1.90
C SER A 85 9.49 6.47 -3.29
N THR A 86 8.42 5.80 -3.71
CA THR A 86 7.77 6.01 -5.02
C THR A 86 7.20 7.41 -5.19
N SER A 87 6.57 7.93 -4.14
CA SER A 87 5.90 9.24 -4.14
C SER A 87 6.81 10.41 -3.76
N MET A 88 8.08 10.16 -3.40
CA MET A 88 9.03 11.16 -2.91
C MET A 88 8.47 12.04 -1.80
N CYS A 89 7.61 11.49 -0.93
CA CYS A 89 6.86 12.30 0.03
C CYS A 89 7.56 12.45 1.39
N GLY A 90 8.75 11.86 1.55
CA GLY A 90 9.58 11.98 2.74
C GLY A 90 8.83 11.62 4.02
N ARG A 91 8.81 12.54 4.98
CA ARG A 91 8.12 12.36 6.27
C ARG A 91 6.61 12.16 6.14
N SER A 92 6.00 12.61 5.04
CA SER A 92 4.56 12.37 4.80
C SER A 92 4.23 10.90 4.58
N THR A 93 5.24 10.03 4.38
CA THR A 93 5.09 8.57 4.39
C THR A 93 4.37 8.05 5.63
N PHE A 94 4.57 8.71 6.79
CA PHE A 94 3.86 8.37 8.02
C PHE A 94 2.33 8.38 7.84
N TRP A 95 1.79 9.31 7.08
CA TRP A 95 0.35 9.42 6.87
C TRP A 95 -0.19 8.31 5.95
N TRP A 96 0.60 7.86 4.97
CA TRP A 96 0.26 6.69 4.15
C TRP A 96 0.19 5.42 4.99
N TRP A 97 1.14 5.24 5.91
CA TRP A 97 1.09 4.16 6.90
C TRP A 97 -0.15 4.27 7.77
N LEU A 98 -0.45 5.46 8.30
CA LEU A 98 -1.58 5.67 9.19
C LEU A 98 -2.93 5.32 8.52
N ILE A 99 -3.11 5.72 7.26
CA ILE A 99 -4.32 5.37 6.47
C ILE A 99 -4.48 3.84 6.42
N SER A 100 -3.42 3.14 6.02
CA SER A 100 -3.45 1.68 5.93
C SER A 100 -3.70 1.02 7.30
N ALA A 101 -2.95 1.44 8.32
CA ALA A 101 -3.04 0.90 9.68
C ALA A 101 -4.42 1.06 10.31
N ILE A 102 -5.07 2.22 10.16
CA ILE A 102 -6.43 2.45 10.68
C ILE A 102 -7.42 1.51 10.00
N THR A 103 -7.36 1.40 8.67
CA THR A 103 -8.28 0.53 7.92
C THR A 103 -8.09 -0.95 8.26
N PHE A 104 -6.84 -1.41 8.36
CA PHE A 104 -6.52 -2.78 8.73
C PHE A 104 -6.95 -3.09 10.18
N TYR A 105 -6.67 -2.16 11.11
CA TYR A 105 -7.08 -2.31 12.50
C TYR A 105 -8.61 -2.41 12.62
N GLY A 106 -9.36 -1.55 11.92
CA GLY A 106 -10.82 -1.59 11.91
C GLY A 106 -11.37 -2.95 11.45
N ALA A 107 -10.86 -3.48 10.34
CA ALA A 107 -11.25 -4.80 9.84
C ALA A 107 -10.88 -5.93 10.81
N THR A 108 -9.71 -5.87 11.43
CA THR A 108 -9.26 -6.87 12.42
C THR A 108 -10.08 -6.80 13.71
N TRP A 109 -10.44 -5.59 14.14
CA TRP A 109 -11.30 -5.36 15.29
C TRP A 109 -12.71 -5.92 15.05
N GLU A 110 -13.29 -5.67 13.87
CA GLU A 110 -14.56 -6.28 13.47
C GLU A 110 -14.46 -7.81 13.45
N HIS A 111 -13.38 -8.36 12.88
CA HIS A 111 -13.13 -9.79 12.85
C HIS A 111 -13.11 -10.40 14.26
N TYR A 112 -12.46 -9.73 15.22
CA TYR A 112 -12.38 -10.20 16.61
C TYR A 112 -13.76 -10.35 17.27
N PHE A 113 -14.69 -9.41 17.04
CA PHE A 113 -16.02 -9.47 17.65
C PHE A 113 -17.01 -10.35 16.88
N THR A 114 -16.87 -10.43 15.55
CA THR A 114 -17.80 -11.19 14.69
C THR A 114 -17.36 -12.63 14.44
N ASN A 115 -16.09 -12.96 14.70
CA ASN A 115 -15.44 -14.22 14.31
C ASN A 115 -15.51 -14.50 12.80
N THR A 116 -15.69 -13.47 11.97
CA THR A 116 -15.66 -13.58 10.51
C THR A 116 -14.98 -12.37 9.91
N LEU A 117 -13.97 -12.56 9.07
CA LEU A 117 -13.34 -11.46 8.33
C LEU A 117 -14.26 -11.04 7.18
N ILE A 118 -14.92 -9.89 7.35
CA ILE A 118 -15.85 -9.34 6.35
C ILE A 118 -15.05 -8.45 5.39
N LEU A 119 -14.91 -8.90 4.14
CA LEU A 119 -14.31 -8.11 3.08
C LEU A 119 -15.40 -7.66 2.10
N PRO A 120 -15.65 -6.34 1.96
CA PRO A 120 -16.57 -5.83 0.94
C PRO A 120 -16.04 -6.09 -0.48
N VAL A 121 -16.93 -5.93 -1.46
CA VAL A 121 -16.60 -6.11 -2.90
C VAL A 121 -15.39 -5.28 -3.31
N VAL A 122 -15.25 -4.07 -2.75
CA VAL A 122 -14.05 -3.24 -2.88
C VAL A 122 -13.38 -3.19 -1.51
N ASN A 123 -12.19 -3.75 -1.38
CA ASN A 123 -11.46 -3.88 -0.13
C ASN A 123 -9.97 -3.54 -0.26
N GLY A 124 -9.34 -3.30 0.89
CA GLY A 124 -7.91 -2.97 0.95
C GLY A 124 -6.99 -4.07 0.39
N PRO A 125 -7.11 -5.34 0.85
CA PRO A 125 -6.22 -6.42 0.40
C PRO A 125 -6.28 -6.71 -1.10
N THR A 126 -7.41 -6.42 -1.77
CA THR A 126 -7.58 -6.68 -3.21
C THR A 126 -7.38 -5.42 -4.05
N GLU A 127 -8.36 -4.51 -4.07
CA GLU A 127 -8.34 -3.32 -4.91
C GLU A 127 -7.33 -2.29 -4.41
N GLY A 128 -7.14 -2.18 -3.09
CA GLY A 128 -6.17 -1.27 -2.49
C GLY A 128 -4.73 -1.60 -2.90
N LEU A 129 -4.30 -2.84 -2.66
CA LEU A 129 -2.97 -3.29 -3.08
C LEU A 129 -2.79 -3.22 -4.61
N MET A 130 -3.85 -3.52 -5.38
CA MET A 130 -3.84 -3.33 -6.83
C MET A 130 -3.55 -1.90 -7.23
N LEU A 131 -4.27 -0.94 -6.66
CA LEU A 131 -4.06 0.47 -6.94
C LEU A 131 -2.62 0.88 -6.62
N ILE A 132 -2.06 0.40 -5.51
CA ILE A 132 -0.68 0.74 -5.10
C ILE A 132 0.34 0.20 -6.11
N TYR A 133 0.29 -1.08 -6.52
CA TYR A 133 1.27 -1.57 -7.49
C TYR A 133 1.09 -0.96 -8.88
N LEU A 134 -0.14 -0.59 -9.27
CA LEU A 134 -0.37 0.15 -10.51
C LEU A 134 0.27 1.55 -10.43
N CYS A 135 0.19 2.22 -9.28
CA CYS A 135 0.89 3.48 -9.04
C CYS A 135 2.42 3.31 -9.12
N HIS A 136 2.97 2.22 -8.57
CA HIS A 136 4.40 1.89 -8.71
C HIS A 136 4.82 1.76 -10.18
N PHE A 137 4.08 0.97 -10.98
CA PHE A 137 4.36 0.79 -12.40
C PHE A 137 4.19 2.09 -13.20
N PHE A 138 3.14 2.85 -12.91
CA PHE A 138 2.95 4.17 -13.51
C PHE A 138 4.16 5.08 -13.22
N THR A 139 4.62 5.11 -11.97
CA THR A 139 5.77 5.92 -11.54
C THR A 139 7.08 5.46 -12.20
N ALA A 140 7.23 4.17 -12.48
CA ALA A 140 8.36 3.66 -13.26
C ALA A 140 8.39 4.24 -14.69
N ILE A 141 7.23 4.63 -15.24
CA ILE A 141 7.07 5.22 -16.59
C ILE A 141 7.15 6.75 -16.57
N VAL A 142 6.65 7.44 -15.54
CA VAL A 142 6.65 8.91 -15.51
C VAL A 142 7.79 9.52 -14.71
N GLY A 143 8.40 8.77 -13.78
CA GLY A 143 9.36 9.28 -12.82
C GLY A 143 8.69 9.68 -11.49
N ALA A 144 9.43 9.57 -10.40
CA ALA A 144 8.91 9.85 -9.07
C ALA A 144 8.63 11.35 -8.85
N GLU A 145 9.31 12.21 -9.60
CA GLU A 145 9.12 13.67 -9.60
C GLU A 145 7.70 14.09 -10.01
N TRP A 146 6.97 13.22 -10.71
CA TRP A 146 5.55 13.41 -11.03
C TRP A 146 4.70 13.57 -9.75
N TRP A 147 5.09 12.93 -8.65
CA TRP A 147 4.40 13.07 -7.36
C TRP A 147 4.73 14.38 -6.65
N ALA A 148 5.95 14.89 -6.80
CA ALA A 148 6.42 16.10 -6.14
C ALA A 148 5.97 17.39 -6.85
N GLN A 149 5.72 17.34 -8.17
CA GLN A 149 5.19 18.50 -8.89
C GLN A 149 3.74 18.82 -8.49
N GLN A 150 3.32 20.04 -8.82
CA GLN A 150 1.97 20.53 -8.59
C GLN A 150 0.92 19.64 -9.26
N PHE A 151 -0.16 19.34 -8.55
CA PHE A 151 -1.25 18.48 -9.01
C PHE A 151 -1.83 18.94 -10.36
N GLY A 152 -2.00 20.26 -10.55
CA GLY A 152 -2.48 20.81 -11.81
C GLY A 152 -1.54 20.58 -13.01
N LYS A 153 -0.24 20.35 -12.76
CA LYS A 153 0.72 19.94 -13.80
C LYS A 153 0.69 18.43 -14.05
N SER A 154 0.51 17.64 -13.00
CA SER A 154 0.38 16.19 -13.09
C SER A 154 -0.88 15.72 -13.81
N LEU A 155 -2.00 16.40 -13.55
CA LEU A 155 -3.30 16.13 -14.16
C LEU A 155 -3.91 17.42 -14.73
N PRO A 156 -3.44 17.89 -15.91
CA PRO A 156 -3.85 19.17 -16.48
C PRO A 156 -5.36 19.32 -16.70
N PHE A 157 -6.06 18.23 -16.97
CA PHE A 157 -7.52 18.22 -17.13
C PHE A 157 -8.29 18.48 -15.82
N LEU A 158 -7.63 18.37 -14.66
CA LEU A 158 -8.17 18.71 -13.34
C LEU A 158 -7.58 20.00 -12.75
N SER A 159 -6.81 20.76 -13.54
CA SER A 159 -6.17 22.00 -13.09
C SER A 159 -7.15 23.09 -12.65
N TRP A 160 -8.42 22.97 -13.01
CA TRP A 160 -9.49 23.89 -12.62
C TRP A 160 -9.96 23.71 -11.16
N LEU A 161 -9.57 22.62 -10.48
CA LEU A 161 -9.93 22.37 -9.08
C LEU A 161 -9.16 23.33 -8.16
N PRO A 162 -9.82 24.31 -7.52
CA PRO A 162 -9.14 25.28 -6.66
C PRO A 162 -8.55 24.56 -5.45
N TYR A 163 -7.44 25.09 -4.92
CA TYR A 163 -6.66 24.56 -3.80
C TYR A 163 -5.91 23.24 -4.09
N LEU A 164 -6.52 22.27 -4.78
CA LEU A 164 -5.83 21.03 -5.14
C LEU A 164 -4.75 21.27 -6.19
N SER A 165 -5.02 22.12 -7.20
CA SER A 165 -4.11 22.41 -8.32
C SER A 165 -2.70 22.82 -7.90
N ASP A 166 -2.60 23.54 -6.77
CA ASP A 166 -1.37 24.17 -6.30
C ASP A 166 -0.57 23.28 -5.34
N LEU A 167 -1.19 22.23 -4.81
CA LEU A 167 -0.54 21.28 -3.90
C LEU A 167 0.39 20.33 -4.67
N PRO A 168 1.46 19.81 -4.04
CA PRO A 168 2.16 18.65 -4.55
C PRO A 168 1.20 17.49 -4.78
N THR A 169 1.41 16.74 -5.85
CA THR A 169 0.51 15.66 -6.27
C THR A 169 0.37 14.58 -5.19
N TYR A 170 1.45 14.22 -4.49
CA TYR A 170 1.38 13.29 -3.35
C TYR A 170 0.50 13.83 -2.21
N SER A 171 0.53 15.14 -1.94
CA SER A 171 -0.28 15.76 -0.87
C SER A 171 -1.76 15.79 -1.23
N ALA A 172 -2.08 16.06 -2.49
CA ALA A 172 -3.45 16.00 -3.01
C ALA A 172 -3.98 14.55 -2.94
N ALA A 173 -3.19 13.57 -3.39
CA ALA A 173 -3.54 12.16 -3.30
C ALA A 173 -3.75 11.70 -1.84
N LEU A 174 -2.89 12.13 -0.92
CA LEU A 174 -3.01 11.82 0.51
C LEU A 174 -4.32 12.38 1.08
N SER A 175 -4.67 13.63 0.75
CA SER A 175 -5.89 14.28 1.23
C SER A 175 -7.14 13.56 0.72
N LEU A 176 -7.16 13.14 -0.54
CA LEU A 176 -8.23 12.32 -1.11
C LEU A 176 -8.33 10.97 -0.40
N MET A 177 -7.20 10.31 -0.14
CA MET A 177 -7.19 9.01 0.52
C MET A 177 -7.63 9.09 1.99
N ILE A 178 -7.35 10.17 2.70
CA ILE A 178 -7.93 10.39 4.03
C ILE A 178 -9.45 10.54 3.93
N ALA A 179 -9.93 11.38 2.99
CA ALA A 179 -11.34 11.66 2.83
C ALA A 179 -12.19 10.44 2.44
N PHE A 180 -11.68 9.58 1.56
CA PHE A 180 -12.41 8.43 1.04
C PHE A 180 -12.02 7.09 1.67
N GLY A 181 -10.78 6.96 2.16
CA GLY A 181 -10.26 5.72 2.72
C GLY A 181 -10.34 5.64 4.24
N VAL A 182 -10.22 6.76 4.96
CA VAL A 182 -10.20 6.75 6.45
C VAL A 182 -11.51 7.21 7.05
N ILE A 183 -12.05 8.36 6.61
CA ILE A 183 -13.27 8.93 7.19
C ILE A 183 -14.41 7.89 7.21
N PRO A 184 -14.74 7.21 6.10
CA PRO A 184 -15.82 6.22 6.11
C PRO A 184 -15.56 5.02 7.04
N THR A 185 -14.31 4.71 7.36
CA THR A 185 -13.98 3.61 8.27
C THR A 185 -14.20 3.98 9.74
N VAL A 186 -14.13 5.27 10.11
CA VAL A 186 -14.18 5.71 11.52
C VAL A 186 -15.48 6.44 11.90
N THR A 187 -16.32 6.81 10.93
CA THR A 187 -17.56 7.58 11.19
C THR A 187 -18.83 6.73 11.34
N PHE A 188 -18.74 5.42 11.15
CA PHE A 188 -19.86 4.47 11.30
C PHE A 188 -19.52 3.41 12.35
#